data_AF-A0A3G2HQA7-F1
#
_entry.id   AF-A0A3G2HQA7-F1
#
_cell.length_a   1.000
_cell.length_b   1.000
_cell.length_c   1.000
_cell.angle_alpha   90.00
_cell.angle_beta   90.00
_cell.angle_gamma   90.00
#
_symmetry.space_group_name_H-M   'P 1'
#
loop_
_entity.id
_entity.type
_entity.pdbx_description
1 polymer ?
#
loop_
_entity_poly.entity_id
_entity_poly.type
_entity_poly.pdbx_seq_one_letter_code
_entity_poly.pdbx_strand_id
1 'polypeptide(L)'
;MKKIVLTSLALGSLALGSAALAQDLPKTSLKVVGGLSNLTAYQNTEQPFWTKKVPELSGGQITADIKGFNDMGLKGPEIMRLIGQGVIPFGTATLAYFASDNSINEAIDLAGLAPDINVAKKLTDAFTPAYEQFYAKNNVKVLGFSTYPAQVLFCNGNFNGLSDLKGKKVRTSSRTQAEFVQALGGNSVTIPFGEVVPALQNGVVDCAITGSMSGYSAKWYEVSSKLYEMPINWNQQIHAANLGSWNKLDPKVQEFLASNIKAMTEEIWVAAAKETQEGYDCNTGADACTQPVKGKMTLVKPTDADRELLKKVMSETVVPKWAERSSADTVAAFNTSLSPILGFEAKK
;
A
#
# COMPACT_ATOMS: atom_id res chain seq x y z
N MET A 1 57.01 41.47 15.40
CA MET A 1 55.53 41.45 15.28
C MET A 1 55.14 40.48 14.17
N LYS A 2 54.08 39.69 14.43
CA LYS A 2 53.31 38.83 13.51
C LYS A 2 53.95 37.48 13.09
N LYS A 3 53.54 36.48 13.89
CA LYS A 3 53.52 35.05 13.61
C LYS A 3 52.60 34.75 12.42
N ILE A 4 52.98 33.83 11.54
CA ILE A 4 52.06 33.11 10.66
C ILE A 4 52.19 31.62 11.01
N VAL A 5 51.12 31.08 11.55
CA VAL A 5 50.94 29.71 11.98
C VAL A 5 50.45 28.91 10.77
N LEU A 6 51.19 27.89 10.33
CA LEU A 6 50.65 26.83 9.48
C LEU A 6 49.98 25.80 10.38
N THR A 7 48.65 25.75 10.35
CA THR A 7 47.86 24.67 10.94
C THR A 7 47.33 23.80 9.80
N SER A 8 48.01 22.69 9.51
CA SER A 8 47.50 21.64 8.62
C SER A 8 46.79 20.61 9.47
N LEU A 9 45.45 20.67 9.54
CA LEU A 9 44.61 19.59 10.05
C LEU A 9 43.40 19.45 9.11
N ALA A 10 43.38 18.39 8.32
CA ALA A 10 42.16 17.88 7.70
C ALA A 10 42.14 16.37 7.95
N LEU A 11 41.38 15.99 8.99
CA LEU A 11 40.98 14.63 9.28
C LEU A 11 40.25 14.04 8.06
N GLY A 12 40.93 13.16 7.32
CA GLY A 12 40.30 12.28 6.34
C GLY A 12 40.17 10.89 6.92
N SER A 13 39.11 10.63 7.69
CA SER A 13 38.77 9.26 8.13
C SER A 13 37.41 9.21 8.80
N LEU A 14 36.34 9.19 8.01
CA LEU A 14 34.98 8.80 8.42
C LEU A 14 34.19 8.31 7.19
N ALA A 15 34.68 7.25 6.54
CA ALA A 15 33.95 6.56 5.47
C ALA A 15 34.23 5.04 5.40
N LEU A 16 34.70 4.42 6.49
CA LEU A 16 35.07 2.99 6.51
C LEU A 16 34.00 2.06 7.11
N GLY A 17 32.85 2.58 7.55
CA GLY A 17 31.81 1.77 8.20
C GLY A 17 31.00 0.88 7.25
N SER A 18 30.83 1.27 5.98
CA SER A 18 29.89 0.59 5.06
C SER A 18 30.55 -0.43 4.14
N ALA A 19 31.87 -0.36 3.91
CA ALA A 19 32.57 -1.28 3.02
C ALA A 19 32.90 -2.65 3.66
N ALA A 20 32.96 -2.71 4.99
CA ALA A 20 33.38 -3.92 5.70
C ALA A 20 32.33 -5.05 5.71
N LEU A 21 31.03 -4.74 5.50
CA LEU A 21 29.98 -5.76 5.47
C LEU A 21 29.83 -6.45 4.10
N ALA A 22 30.34 -5.85 3.02
CA ALA A 22 30.19 -6.40 1.67
C ALA A 22 31.17 -7.55 1.37
N GLN A 23 32.31 -7.65 2.07
CA GLN A 23 33.37 -8.63 1.77
C GLN A 23 33.07 -10.06 2.27
N ASP A 24 31.99 -10.26 3.03
CA ASP A 24 31.76 -11.48 3.82
C ASP A 24 30.43 -12.20 3.51
N LEU A 25 29.71 -11.76 2.48
CA LEU A 25 28.43 -12.37 2.07
C LEU A 25 28.67 -13.58 1.15
N PRO A 26 28.03 -14.74 1.40
CA PRO A 26 28.12 -15.88 0.49
C PRO A 26 27.36 -15.63 -0.81
N LYS A 27 27.87 -16.21 -1.91
CA LYS A 27 27.22 -16.12 -3.22
C LYS A 27 25.80 -16.69 -3.16
N THR A 28 24.82 -15.86 -3.48
CA THR A 28 23.40 -16.20 -3.42
C THR A 28 22.70 -15.72 -4.68
N SER A 29 21.86 -16.57 -5.28
CA SER A 29 20.99 -16.20 -6.40
C SER A 29 19.53 -16.41 -6.01
N LEU A 30 18.73 -15.36 -6.14
CA LEU A 30 17.34 -15.32 -5.72
C LEU A 30 16.40 -15.31 -6.93
N LYS A 31 15.24 -15.96 -6.76
CA LYS A 31 14.12 -15.92 -7.71
C LYS A 31 12.95 -15.25 -7.01
N VAL A 32 12.47 -14.16 -7.60
CA VAL A 32 11.46 -13.27 -7.00
C VAL A 32 10.26 -13.12 -7.94
N VAL A 33 9.06 -13.28 -7.40
CA VAL A 33 7.81 -12.93 -8.08
C VAL A 33 7.31 -11.62 -7.51
N GLY A 34 7.54 -10.53 -8.25
CA GLY A 34 7.18 -9.19 -7.79
C GLY A 34 5.72 -8.84 -7.97
N GLY A 35 5.35 -7.61 -7.58
CA GLY A 35 4.01 -7.07 -7.73
C GLY A 35 3.58 -6.86 -9.20
N LEU A 36 2.56 -6.02 -9.38
CA LEU A 36 2.04 -5.67 -10.72
C LEU A 36 3.09 -4.92 -11.55
N SER A 37 3.54 -5.54 -12.65
CA SER A 37 4.66 -5.04 -13.47
C SER A 37 4.40 -3.71 -14.17
N ASN A 38 3.12 -3.34 -14.32
CA ASN A 38 2.68 -2.12 -14.97
C ASN A 38 2.54 -0.92 -14.00
N LEU A 39 2.80 -1.12 -12.70
CA LEU A 39 2.68 -0.06 -11.69
C LEU A 39 4.04 0.53 -11.32
N THR A 40 4.02 1.81 -10.95
CA THR A 40 5.20 2.61 -10.57
C THR A 40 5.99 1.98 -9.43
N ALA A 41 5.33 1.49 -8.38
CA ALA A 41 5.99 0.81 -7.26
C ALA A 41 6.87 -0.37 -7.72
N TYR A 42 6.43 -1.12 -8.74
CA TYR A 42 7.23 -2.19 -9.32
C TYR A 42 8.37 -1.64 -10.18
N GLN A 43 8.03 -0.79 -11.17
CA GLN A 43 8.97 -0.33 -12.21
C GLN A 43 10.08 0.55 -11.65
N ASN A 44 9.75 1.44 -10.72
CA ASN A 44 10.66 2.46 -10.21
C ASN A 44 11.39 2.02 -8.95
N THR A 45 10.85 1.05 -8.20
CA THR A 45 11.38 0.68 -6.89
C THR A 45 11.66 -0.82 -6.75
N GLU A 46 10.66 -1.69 -6.82
CA GLU A 46 10.84 -3.12 -6.55
C GLU A 46 11.79 -3.81 -7.55
N GLN A 47 11.56 -3.66 -8.86
CA GLN A 47 12.40 -4.29 -9.86
C GLN A 47 13.84 -3.74 -9.83
N PRO A 48 14.09 -2.41 -9.80
CA PRO A 48 15.44 -1.87 -9.63
C PRO A 48 16.11 -2.28 -8.31
N PHE A 49 15.34 -2.45 -7.24
CA PHE A 49 15.88 -2.94 -5.97
C PHE A 49 16.52 -4.31 -6.14
N TRP A 50 15.79 -5.28 -6.68
CA TRP A 50 16.28 -6.64 -6.86
C TRP A 50 17.37 -6.76 -7.93
N THR A 51 17.23 -6.03 -9.04
CA THR A 51 18.13 -6.17 -10.20
C THR A 51 19.38 -5.29 -10.14
N LYS A 52 19.36 -4.22 -9.34
CA LYS A 52 20.48 -3.25 -9.23
C LYS A 52 20.94 -3.05 -7.80
N LYS A 53 20.07 -2.59 -6.90
CA LYS A 53 20.48 -2.22 -5.52
C LYS A 53 21.04 -3.42 -4.75
N VAL A 54 20.39 -4.58 -4.81
CA VAL A 54 20.87 -5.80 -4.14
C VAL A 54 22.26 -6.24 -4.64
N PRO A 55 22.50 -6.38 -5.96
CA PRO A 55 23.85 -6.61 -6.49
C PRO A 55 24.87 -5.54 -6.08
N GLU A 56 24.54 -4.25 -6.21
CA GLU A 56 25.47 -3.15 -5.88
C GLU A 56 25.87 -3.15 -4.41
N LEU A 57 24.90 -3.24 -3.49
CA LEU A 57 25.13 -3.18 -2.05
C LEU A 57 25.81 -4.45 -1.51
N SER A 58 25.68 -5.58 -2.21
CA SER A 58 26.34 -6.84 -1.85
C SER A 58 27.68 -7.06 -2.56
N GLY A 59 28.17 -6.09 -3.34
CA GLY A 59 29.39 -6.26 -4.14
C GLY A 59 29.28 -7.37 -5.19
N GLY A 60 28.08 -7.66 -5.68
CA GLY A 60 27.76 -8.71 -6.64
C GLY A 60 27.58 -10.11 -6.03
N GLN A 61 27.70 -10.26 -4.71
CA GLN A 61 27.56 -11.56 -4.04
C GLN A 61 26.12 -12.06 -4.02
N ILE A 62 25.15 -11.15 -3.95
CA ILE A 62 23.72 -11.49 -4.01
C ILE A 62 23.17 -10.96 -5.33
N THR A 63 22.56 -11.84 -6.10
CA THR A 63 21.86 -11.52 -7.34
C THR A 63 20.41 -11.95 -7.25
N ALA A 64 19.53 -11.29 -8.01
CA ALA A 64 18.14 -11.68 -8.09
C ALA A 64 17.62 -11.56 -9.53
N ASP A 65 16.75 -12.49 -9.88
CA ASP A 65 15.90 -12.42 -11.07
C ASP A 65 14.46 -12.23 -10.61
N ILE A 66 13.82 -11.18 -11.12
CA ILE A 66 12.47 -10.77 -10.72
C ILE A 66 11.56 -10.66 -11.93
N LYS A 67 10.34 -11.16 -11.78
CA LYS A 67 9.26 -10.97 -12.75
C LYS A 67 7.96 -10.63 -12.02
N GLY A 68 7.22 -9.65 -12.52
CA GLY A 68 5.90 -9.33 -11.97
C GLY A 68 4.93 -10.49 -12.15
N PHE A 69 4.08 -10.76 -11.17
CA PHE A 69 3.21 -11.94 -11.21
C PHE A 69 2.28 -11.97 -12.43
N ASN A 70 1.82 -10.80 -12.89
CA ASN A 70 0.95 -10.66 -14.05
C ASN A 70 1.65 -11.03 -15.36
N ASP A 71 2.97 -10.79 -15.48
CA ASP A 71 3.76 -11.23 -16.63
C ASP A 71 3.99 -12.75 -16.65
N MET A 72 3.73 -13.42 -15.52
CA MET A 72 3.75 -14.87 -15.38
C MET A 72 2.37 -15.51 -15.60
N GLY A 73 1.35 -14.69 -15.91
CA GLY A 73 -0.03 -15.15 -16.10
C GLY A 73 -0.82 -15.35 -14.81
N LEU A 74 -0.22 -15.07 -13.65
CA LEU A 74 -0.87 -15.14 -12.35
C LEU A 74 -1.81 -13.95 -12.15
N LYS A 75 -2.86 -14.13 -11.36
CA LYS A 75 -3.91 -13.13 -11.14
C LYS A 75 -3.78 -12.38 -9.82
N GLY A 76 -3.05 -12.92 -8.85
CA GLY A 76 -2.77 -12.27 -7.58
C GLY A 76 -3.31 -13.02 -6.36
N PRO A 77 -4.59 -13.46 -6.33
CA PRO A 77 -5.15 -14.20 -5.20
C PRO A 77 -4.35 -15.46 -4.82
N GLU A 78 -3.75 -16.13 -5.80
CA GLU A 78 -2.98 -17.35 -5.61
C GLU A 78 -1.57 -17.14 -5.02
N ILE A 79 -1.04 -15.91 -5.01
CA ILE A 79 0.38 -15.64 -4.74
C ILE A 79 0.78 -16.05 -3.32
N MET A 80 0.03 -15.64 -2.30
CA MET A 80 0.38 -15.98 -0.91
C MET A 80 0.35 -17.48 -0.64
N ARG A 81 -0.61 -18.20 -1.25
CA ARG A 81 -0.67 -19.66 -1.18
C ARG A 81 0.56 -20.29 -1.84
N LEU A 82 0.96 -19.82 -3.02
CA LEU A 82 2.15 -20.32 -3.72
C LEU A 82 3.46 -20.03 -2.97
N ILE A 83 3.53 -18.91 -2.24
CA ILE A 83 4.63 -18.62 -1.31
C ILE A 83 4.64 -19.63 -0.16
N GLY A 84 3.50 -19.85 0.52
CA GLY A 84 3.41 -20.85 1.59
C GLY A 84 3.77 -22.27 1.14
N GLN A 85 3.42 -22.63 -0.11
CA GLN A 85 3.77 -23.91 -0.73
C GLN A 85 5.23 -24.02 -1.19
N GLY A 86 6.00 -22.92 -1.20
CA GLY A 86 7.39 -22.88 -1.64
C GLY A 86 7.58 -22.90 -3.16
N VAL A 87 6.49 -22.82 -3.93
CA VAL A 87 6.55 -22.66 -5.40
C VAL A 87 7.13 -21.28 -5.75
N ILE A 88 6.78 -20.26 -4.97
CA ILE A 88 7.36 -18.91 -5.04
C ILE A 88 8.28 -18.74 -3.81
N PRO A 89 9.61 -18.73 -3.97
CA PRO A 89 10.52 -18.59 -2.83
C PRO A 89 10.44 -17.20 -2.19
N PHE A 90 10.32 -16.16 -3.00
CA PHE A 90 10.17 -14.75 -2.60
C PHE A 90 9.10 -14.11 -3.47
N GLY A 91 8.21 -13.30 -2.89
CA GLY A 91 7.30 -12.52 -3.69
C GLY A 91 6.51 -11.45 -2.96
N THR A 92 5.80 -10.69 -3.76
CA THR A 92 4.99 -9.54 -3.34
C THR A 92 3.54 -9.80 -3.71
N ALA A 93 2.64 -9.59 -2.77
CA ALA A 93 1.21 -9.82 -2.95
C ALA A 93 0.38 -8.65 -2.41
N THR A 94 -0.76 -8.36 -3.03
CA THR A 94 -1.70 -7.34 -2.55
C THR A 94 -2.71 -7.96 -1.60
N LEU A 95 -2.75 -7.50 -0.35
CA LEU A 95 -3.54 -8.11 0.74
C LEU A 95 -5.02 -8.28 0.37
N ALA A 96 -5.60 -7.29 -0.30
CA ALA A 96 -7.00 -7.30 -0.72
C ALA A 96 -7.36 -8.45 -1.69
N TYR A 97 -6.39 -9.02 -2.43
CA TYR A 97 -6.67 -10.07 -3.41
C TYR A 97 -6.96 -11.44 -2.79
N PHE A 98 -6.53 -11.66 -1.55
CA PHE A 98 -6.73 -12.90 -0.80
C PHE A 98 -7.35 -12.62 0.58
N ALA A 99 -8.05 -11.48 0.69
CA ALA A 99 -8.83 -11.10 1.88
C ALA A 99 -10.04 -12.01 2.15
N SER A 100 -10.51 -12.73 1.14
CA SER A 100 -11.54 -13.76 1.28
C SER A 100 -11.04 -15.02 1.99
N ASP A 101 -9.75 -15.33 1.87
CA ASP A 101 -9.16 -16.54 2.41
C ASP A 101 -9.01 -16.44 3.93
N ASN A 102 -8.68 -15.24 4.41
CA ASN A 102 -8.66 -14.91 5.83
C ASN A 102 -8.87 -13.41 6.06
N SER A 103 -9.80 -13.06 6.95
CA SER A 103 -10.17 -11.67 7.24
C SER A 103 -9.04 -10.85 7.86
N ILE A 104 -8.00 -11.48 8.43
CA ILE A 104 -6.82 -10.78 8.94
C ILE A 104 -6.20 -9.87 7.89
N ASN A 105 -6.29 -10.25 6.61
CA ASN A 105 -5.73 -9.50 5.48
C ASN A 105 -6.46 -8.19 5.18
N GLU A 106 -7.62 -7.94 5.78
CA GLU A 106 -8.30 -6.65 5.71
C GLU A 106 -7.93 -5.74 6.89
N ALA A 107 -7.31 -6.26 7.95
CA ALA A 107 -7.24 -5.59 9.26
C ALA A 107 -6.58 -4.20 9.24
N ILE A 108 -5.62 -3.97 8.33
CA ILE A 108 -4.89 -2.71 8.19
C ILE A 108 -5.36 -1.82 7.03
N ASP A 109 -6.28 -2.31 6.19
CA ASP A 109 -6.72 -1.62 4.97
C ASP A 109 -8.24 -1.64 4.78
N LEU A 110 -9.00 -1.72 5.88
CA LEU A 110 -10.45 -1.48 5.85
C LEU A 110 -10.72 -0.08 5.31
N ALA A 111 -11.68 0.04 4.40
CA ALA A 111 -12.09 1.33 3.86
C ALA A 111 -12.59 2.25 4.98
N GLY A 112 -11.97 3.42 5.08
CA GLY A 112 -12.19 4.43 6.11
C GLY A 112 -11.26 4.33 7.32
N LEU A 113 -10.40 3.31 7.41
CA LEU A 113 -9.58 3.06 8.60
C LEU A 113 -8.42 4.06 8.75
N ALA A 114 -7.79 4.43 7.63
CA ALA A 114 -6.59 5.25 7.59
C ALA A 114 -6.79 6.47 6.68
N PRO A 115 -7.25 7.61 7.22
CA PRO A 115 -7.58 8.81 6.43
C PRO A 115 -6.35 9.62 5.99
N ASP A 116 -5.13 9.14 6.26
CA ASP A 116 -3.89 9.70 5.74
C ASP A 116 -2.77 8.63 5.77
N ILE A 117 -1.68 8.90 5.07
CA ILE A 117 -0.62 7.91 4.87
C ILE A 117 0.16 7.62 6.17
N ASN A 118 0.27 8.60 7.07
CA ASN A 118 0.99 8.42 8.33
C ASN A 118 0.19 7.48 9.24
N VAL A 119 -1.14 7.64 9.28
CA VAL A 119 -2.02 6.70 9.99
C VAL A 119 -1.94 5.31 9.35
N ALA A 120 -1.99 5.20 8.02
CA ALA A 120 -1.88 3.92 7.33
C ALA A 120 -0.57 3.19 7.69
N LYS A 121 0.57 3.90 7.64
CA LYS A 121 1.88 3.36 8.04
C LYS A 121 1.90 2.93 9.51
N LYS A 122 1.40 3.78 10.40
CA LYS A 122 1.36 3.51 11.85
C LYS A 122 0.54 2.26 12.18
N LEU A 123 -0.63 2.09 11.56
CA LEU A 123 -1.46 0.90 11.74
C LEU A 123 -0.76 -0.36 11.20
N THR A 124 -0.12 -0.25 10.03
CA THR A 124 0.66 -1.33 9.42
C THR A 124 1.77 -1.82 10.32
N ASP A 125 2.57 -0.88 10.83
CA ASP A 125 3.70 -1.18 11.72
C ASP A 125 3.21 -1.83 13.02
N ALA A 126 2.13 -1.31 13.61
CA ALA A 126 1.56 -1.83 14.85
C ALA A 126 0.98 -3.25 14.71
N PHE A 127 0.44 -3.59 13.54
CA PHE A 127 -0.16 -4.90 13.28
C PHE A 127 0.79 -5.91 12.64
N THR A 128 1.97 -5.48 12.18
CA THR A 128 2.99 -6.35 11.56
C THR A 128 3.31 -7.60 12.40
N PRO A 129 3.49 -7.52 13.73
CA PRO A 129 3.74 -8.72 14.54
C PRO A 129 2.61 -9.76 14.48
N ALA A 130 1.35 -9.32 14.39
CA ALA A 130 0.21 -10.23 14.26
C ALA A 130 0.23 -10.94 12.90
N TYR A 131 0.56 -10.23 11.82
CA TYR A 131 0.79 -10.85 10.53
C TYR A 131 1.95 -11.82 10.54
N GLU A 132 3.09 -11.48 11.14
CA GLU A 132 4.25 -12.37 11.26
C GLU A 132 3.88 -13.68 11.94
N GLN A 133 3.16 -13.61 13.06
CA GLN A 133 2.70 -14.79 13.80
C GLN A 133 1.70 -15.62 12.98
N PHE A 134 0.75 -14.97 12.31
CA PHE A 134 -0.25 -15.65 11.48
C PHE A 134 0.40 -16.36 10.28
N TYR A 135 1.28 -15.67 9.55
CA TYR A 135 1.90 -16.18 8.34
C TYR A 135 2.99 -17.21 8.60
N ALA A 136 3.71 -17.12 9.74
CA ALA A 136 4.66 -18.15 10.13
C ALA A 136 4.01 -19.53 10.29
N LYS A 137 2.78 -19.59 10.83
CA LYS A 137 1.98 -20.83 10.92
C LYS A 137 1.61 -21.41 9.54
N ASN A 138 1.70 -20.60 8.48
CA ASN A 138 1.38 -20.95 7.10
C ASN A 138 2.65 -21.07 6.23
N ASN A 139 3.82 -21.31 6.84
CA ASN A 139 5.12 -21.45 6.15
C ASN A 139 5.53 -20.20 5.35
N VAL A 140 5.14 -19.01 5.83
CA VAL A 140 5.49 -17.74 5.21
C VAL A 140 6.27 -16.87 6.19
N LYS A 141 7.43 -16.37 5.74
CA LYS A 141 8.19 -15.31 6.41
C LYS A 141 7.75 -13.96 5.83
N VAL A 142 7.18 -13.10 6.67
CA VAL A 142 6.93 -11.70 6.30
C VAL A 142 8.26 -10.96 6.30
N LEU A 143 8.50 -10.17 5.24
CA LEU A 143 9.71 -9.37 5.04
C LEU A 143 9.43 -7.87 5.12
N GLY A 144 8.18 -7.45 4.94
CA GLY A 144 7.75 -6.07 5.10
C GLY A 144 6.40 -5.79 4.45
N PHE A 145 5.95 -4.55 4.56
CA PHE A 145 4.73 -4.07 3.93
C PHE A 145 4.99 -2.76 3.21
N SER A 146 4.44 -2.62 2.02
CA SER A 146 4.40 -1.36 1.27
C SER A 146 2.96 -0.98 0.95
N THR A 147 2.78 0.16 0.30
CA THR A 147 1.45 0.65 -0.07
C THR A 147 1.39 1.07 -1.52
N TYR A 148 0.20 1.04 -2.11
CA TYR A 148 -0.10 1.83 -3.30
C TYR A 148 -0.53 3.25 -2.92
N PRO A 149 -0.63 4.17 -3.90
CA PRO A 149 -1.24 5.48 -3.68
C PRO A 149 -2.69 5.37 -3.21
N ALA A 150 -3.16 6.41 -2.51
CA ALA A 150 -4.49 6.44 -1.90
C ALA A 150 -5.60 6.18 -2.92
N GLN A 151 -6.53 5.31 -2.54
CA GLN A 151 -7.82 5.18 -3.20
C GLN A 151 -8.73 6.32 -2.73
N VAL A 152 -9.29 7.07 -3.67
CA VAL A 152 -10.12 8.26 -3.41
C VAL A 152 -11.41 8.25 -4.22
N LEU A 153 -12.35 9.11 -3.82
CA LEU A 153 -13.64 9.26 -4.47
C LEU A 153 -13.59 10.28 -5.60
N PHE A 154 -13.95 9.83 -6.79
CA PHE A 154 -14.27 10.66 -7.95
C PHE A 154 -15.79 10.72 -8.05
N CYS A 155 -16.37 11.92 -8.05
CA CYS A 155 -17.83 12.10 -8.09
C CYS A 155 -18.22 13.08 -9.19
N ASN A 156 -19.41 12.87 -9.75
CA ASN A 156 -20.08 13.82 -10.62
C ASN A 156 -21.22 14.56 -9.88
N GLY A 157 -21.54 15.77 -10.33
CA GLY A 157 -22.59 16.61 -9.74
C GLY A 157 -22.27 17.17 -8.36
N ASN A 158 -23.28 17.24 -7.50
CA ASN A 158 -23.17 17.78 -6.14
C ASN A 158 -22.57 16.74 -5.19
N PHE A 159 -21.38 17.04 -4.67
CA PHE A 159 -20.68 16.27 -3.64
C PHE A 159 -19.74 17.21 -2.88
N ASN A 160 -19.93 17.34 -1.57
CA ASN A 160 -19.15 18.22 -0.70
C ASN A 160 -18.53 17.50 0.51
N GLY A 161 -18.78 16.19 0.68
CA GLY A 161 -18.30 15.42 1.81
C GLY A 161 -18.95 14.04 1.89
N LEU A 162 -18.56 13.24 2.88
CA LEU A 162 -19.01 11.85 3.04
C LEU A 162 -20.53 11.73 3.25
N SER A 163 -21.16 12.69 3.91
CA SER A 163 -22.62 12.67 4.12
C SER A 163 -23.42 12.68 2.82
N ASP A 164 -22.85 13.27 1.76
CA ASP A 164 -23.49 13.34 0.44
C ASP A 164 -23.48 11.98 -0.29
N LEU A 165 -22.78 10.96 0.22
CA LEU A 165 -22.85 9.61 -0.35
C LEU A 165 -24.20 8.93 -0.10
N LYS A 166 -25.01 9.42 0.85
CA LYS A 166 -26.33 8.87 1.13
C LYS A 166 -27.20 8.90 -0.13
N GLY A 167 -27.67 7.71 -0.54
CA GLY A 167 -28.49 7.52 -1.73
C GLY A 167 -27.72 7.51 -3.07
N LYS A 168 -26.44 7.92 -3.12
CA LYS A 168 -25.62 7.89 -4.33
C LYS A 168 -25.23 6.46 -4.71
N LYS A 169 -25.15 6.18 -5.99
CA LYS A 169 -24.56 4.96 -6.56
C LYS A 169 -23.06 5.14 -6.69
N VAL A 170 -22.27 4.34 -5.98
CA VAL A 170 -20.80 4.44 -5.97
C VAL A 170 -20.21 3.18 -6.56
N ARG A 171 -19.39 3.32 -7.59
CA ARG A 171 -18.58 2.23 -8.10
C ARG A 171 -17.51 1.86 -7.07
N THR A 172 -17.46 0.59 -6.72
CA THR A 172 -16.45 0.01 -5.80
C THR A 172 -15.68 -1.13 -6.46
N SER A 173 -14.49 -1.43 -5.94
CA SER A 173 -13.62 -2.50 -6.45
C SER A 173 -13.31 -3.60 -5.44
N SER A 174 -13.73 -3.42 -4.18
CA SER A 174 -13.50 -4.39 -3.10
C SER A 174 -14.70 -4.46 -2.16
N ARG A 175 -14.80 -5.57 -1.42
CA ARG A 175 -15.81 -5.76 -0.38
C ARG A 175 -15.79 -4.64 0.65
N THR A 176 -14.60 -4.26 1.13
CA THR A 176 -14.49 -3.23 2.15
C THR A 176 -14.95 -1.86 1.65
N GLN A 177 -14.67 -1.49 0.40
CA GLN A 177 -15.22 -0.26 -0.21
C GLN A 177 -16.74 -0.32 -0.31
N ALA A 178 -17.30 -1.48 -0.67
CA ALA A 178 -18.75 -1.68 -0.72
C ALA A 178 -19.41 -1.52 0.66
N GLU A 179 -18.82 -2.13 1.70
CA GLU A 179 -19.28 -2.02 3.09
C GLU A 179 -19.21 -0.58 3.60
N PHE A 180 -18.13 0.14 3.29
CA PHE A 180 -17.95 1.55 3.64
C PHE A 180 -19.02 2.46 3.00
N VAL A 181 -19.24 2.31 1.68
CA VAL A 181 -20.28 3.07 0.97
C VAL A 181 -21.67 2.78 1.55
N GLN A 182 -21.99 1.51 1.81
CA GLN A 182 -23.27 1.11 2.39
C GLN A 182 -23.45 1.66 3.81
N ALA A 183 -22.38 1.70 4.61
CA ALA A 183 -22.42 2.24 5.97
C ALA A 183 -22.67 3.76 5.99
N LEU A 184 -22.30 4.47 4.92
CA LEU A 184 -22.63 5.89 4.69
C LEU A 184 -24.03 6.09 4.07
N GLY A 185 -24.80 5.01 3.87
CA GLY A 185 -26.13 5.04 3.28
C GLY A 185 -26.14 5.16 1.75
N GLY A 186 -25.00 4.94 1.10
CA GLY A 186 -24.88 4.86 -0.36
C GLY A 186 -25.13 3.46 -0.92
N ASN A 187 -25.26 3.37 -2.23
CA ASN A 187 -25.45 2.13 -2.97
C ASN A 187 -24.15 1.74 -3.68
N SER A 188 -23.49 0.67 -3.27
CA SER A 188 -22.30 0.17 -3.96
C SER A 188 -22.68 -0.62 -5.23
N VAL A 189 -21.93 -0.37 -6.32
CA VAL A 189 -22.04 -1.11 -7.58
C VAL A 189 -20.66 -1.60 -8.01
N THR A 190 -20.50 -2.89 -8.23
CA THR A 190 -19.22 -3.44 -8.71
C THR A 190 -19.15 -3.30 -10.23
N ILE A 191 -18.22 -2.47 -10.72
CA ILE A 191 -17.99 -2.26 -12.16
C ILE A 191 -16.49 -2.45 -12.44
N PRO A 192 -16.10 -3.25 -13.47
CA PRO A 192 -14.71 -3.38 -13.91
C PRO A 192 -14.09 -2.02 -14.25
N PHE A 193 -12.79 -1.85 -14.01
CA PHE A 193 -12.11 -0.54 -14.15
C PHE A 193 -12.29 0.08 -15.55
N GLY A 194 -12.22 -0.72 -16.61
CA GLY A 194 -12.37 -0.24 -18.00
C GLY A 194 -13.77 0.25 -18.36
N GLU A 195 -14.79 -0.09 -17.57
CA GLU A 195 -16.19 0.30 -17.79
C GLU A 195 -16.60 1.51 -16.96
N VAL A 196 -15.73 2.03 -16.09
CA VAL A 196 -16.09 3.11 -15.16
C VAL A 196 -16.31 4.44 -15.88
N VAL A 197 -15.51 4.75 -16.90
CA VAL A 197 -15.66 5.99 -17.69
C VAL A 197 -17.06 6.08 -18.30
N PRO A 198 -17.54 5.12 -19.12
CA PRO A 198 -18.90 5.16 -19.64
C PRO A 198 -19.97 5.08 -18.54
N ALA A 199 -19.71 4.38 -17.43
CA ALA A 199 -20.66 4.31 -16.31
C ALA A 199 -20.86 5.67 -15.61
N LEU A 200 -19.79 6.45 -15.43
CA LEU A 200 -19.85 7.82 -14.91
C LEU A 200 -20.47 8.79 -15.93
N GLN A 201 -20.09 8.69 -17.20
CA GLN A 201 -20.64 9.53 -18.28
C GLN A 201 -22.16 9.37 -18.42
N ASN A 202 -22.65 8.13 -18.36
CA ASN A 202 -24.05 7.81 -18.56
C ASN A 202 -24.88 7.87 -17.26
N GLY A 203 -24.29 8.27 -16.12
CA GLY A 203 -25.00 8.34 -14.84
C GLY A 203 -25.43 6.98 -14.27
N VAL A 204 -24.79 5.89 -14.71
CA VAL A 204 -25.00 4.56 -14.11
C VAL A 204 -24.54 4.58 -12.65
N VAL A 205 -23.42 5.25 -12.38
CA VAL A 205 -22.93 5.57 -11.03
C VAL A 205 -22.69 7.07 -10.90
N ASP A 206 -22.90 7.60 -9.69
CA ASP A 206 -22.68 9.01 -9.34
C ASP A 206 -21.23 9.28 -8.93
N CYS A 207 -20.59 8.27 -8.34
CA CYS A 207 -19.20 8.31 -7.88
C CYS A 207 -18.48 7.00 -8.17
N ALA A 208 -17.15 7.02 -8.09
CA ALA A 208 -16.30 5.84 -8.20
C ALA A 208 -15.08 5.97 -7.29
N ILE A 209 -14.65 4.85 -6.71
CA ILE A 209 -13.41 4.76 -5.91
C ILE A 209 -12.31 4.13 -6.76
N THR A 210 -11.14 4.78 -6.79
CA THR A 210 -9.88 4.24 -7.36
C THR A 210 -8.67 5.04 -6.87
N GLY A 211 -7.46 4.61 -7.20
CA GLY A 211 -6.22 5.34 -6.90
C GLY A 211 -6.20 6.73 -7.55
N SER A 212 -5.74 7.77 -6.84
CA SER A 212 -5.74 9.14 -7.38
C SER A 212 -5.04 9.25 -8.75
N MET A 213 -3.86 8.64 -8.88
CA MET A 213 -3.11 8.58 -10.16
C MET A 213 -3.71 7.61 -11.17
N SER A 214 -4.35 6.52 -10.72
CA SER A 214 -5.03 5.59 -11.63
C SER A 214 -6.25 6.25 -12.30
N GLY A 215 -7.05 6.99 -11.55
CA GLY A 215 -8.17 7.78 -12.08
C GLY A 215 -7.69 8.88 -13.03
N TYR A 216 -6.59 9.56 -12.69
CA TYR A 216 -5.94 10.52 -13.58
C TYR A 216 -5.51 9.88 -14.90
N SER A 217 -4.76 8.78 -14.84
CA SER A 217 -4.23 8.09 -16.02
C SER A 217 -5.34 7.56 -16.95
N ALA A 218 -6.47 7.16 -16.36
CA ALA A 218 -7.68 6.75 -17.08
C ALA A 218 -8.61 7.93 -17.45
N LYS A 219 -8.16 9.17 -17.23
CA LYS A 219 -8.87 10.41 -17.56
C LYS A 219 -10.25 10.55 -16.92
N TRP A 220 -10.43 10.05 -15.69
CA TRP A 220 -11.70 10.17 -14.97
C TRP A 220 -12.08 11.64 -14.70
N TYR A 221 -11.12 12.56 -14.74
CA TYR A 221 -11.35 14.01 -14.69
C TYR A 221 -12.16 14.57 -15.87
N GLU A 222 -12.32 13.84 -16.98
CA GLU A 222 -13.19 14.25 -18.09
C GLU A 222 -14.67 13.95 -17.79
N VAL A 223 -14.95 13.07 -16.82
CA VAL A 223 -16.27 12.48 -16.57
C VAL A 223 -16.70 12.58 -15.10
N SER A 224 -15.91 13.28 -14.30
CA SER A 224 -16.16 13.58 -12.89
C SER A 224 -15.88 15.07 -12.63
N SER A 225 -16.61 15.67 -11.71
CA SER A 225 -16.49 17.10 -11.37
C SER A 225 -15.81 17.34 -10.01
N LYS A 226 -15.85 16.36 -9.11
CA LYS A 226 -15.36 16.46 -7.72
C LYS A 226 -14.39 15.33 -7.40
N LEU A 227 -13.29 15.67 -6.74
CA LEU A 227 -12.31 14.71 -6.21
C LEU A 227 -12.26 14.87 -4.70
N TYR A 228 -12.53 13.81 -3.95
CA TYR A 228 -12.42 13.85 -2.50
C TYR A 228 -10.97 13.65 -2.06
N GLU A 229 -10.45 14.54 -1.22
CA GLU A 229 -9.05 14.52 -0.80
C GLU A 229 -8.76 13.43 0.25
N MET A 230 -9.75 13.00 1.04
CA MET A 230 -9.52 11.99 2.08
C MET A 230 -9.37 10.59 1.44
N PRO A 231 -8.24 9.90 1.69
CA PRO A 231 -8.07 8.48 1.39
C PRO A 231 -9.18 7.62 1.97
N ILE A 232 -9.70 6.72 1.14
CA ILE A 232 -10.64 5.68 1.54
C ILE A 232 -9.89 4.43 1.98
N ASN A 233 -8.93 3.97 1.20
CA ASN A 233 -8.01 2.87 1.57
C ASN A 233 -6.73 2.96 0.71
N TRP A 234 -5.80 2.04 0.90
CA TRP A 234 -4.43 2.14 0.39
C TRP A 234 -3.96 0.94 -0.44
N ASN A 235 -4.74 -0.16 -0.48
CA ASN A 235 -4.45 -1.40 -1.19
C ASN A 235 -3.06 -1.95 -0.86
N GLN A 236 -2.80 -2.18 0.42
CA GLN A 236 -1.46 -2.48 0.93
C GLN A 236 -0.91 -3.82 0.41
N GLN A 237 0.41 -3.88 0.31
CA GLN A 237 1.15 -5.02 -0.21
C GLN A 237 1.98 -5.66 0.91
N ILE A 238 2.05 -6.99 0.88
CA ILE A 238 2.94 -7.79 1.70
C ILE A 238 4.13 -8.27 0.85
N HIS A 239 5.33 -8.09 1.39
CA HIS A 239 6.56 -8.66 0.87
C HIS A 239 6.90 -9.88 1.72
N ALA A 240 7.06 -11.03 1.09
CA ALA A 240 7.19 -12.29 1.82
C ALA A 240 8.13 -13.29 1.14
N ALA A 241 8.60 -14.24 1.94
CA ALA A 241 9.30 -15.42 1.47
C ALA A 241 8.62 -16.69 1.98
N ASN A 242 8.81 -17.78 1.26
CA ASN A 242 8.56 -19.09 1.83
C ASN A 242 9.50 -19.29 3.03
N LEU A 243 8.98 -19.70 4.18
CA LEU A 243 9.76 -19.81 5.42
C LEU A 243 10.91 -20.81 5.28
N GLY A 244 10.68 -21.94 4.60
CA GLY A 244 11.73 -22.93 4.34
C GLY A 244 12.83 -22.42 3.41
N SER A 245 12.46 -21.62 2.39
CA SER A 245 13.42 -20.99 1.49
C SER A 245 14.23 -19.91 2.20
N TRP A 246 13.58 -19.10 3.04
CA TRP A 246 14.24 -18.09 3.88
C TRP A 246 15.26 -18.73 4.82
N ASN A 247 14.87 -19.79 5.53
CA ASN A 247 15.72 -20.46 6.52
C ASN A 247 16.93 -21.19 5.92
N LYS A 248 16.96 -21.43 4.60
CA LYS A 248 18.13 -21.98 3.90
C LYS A 248 19.19 -20.93 3.58
N LEU A 249 18.83 -19.64 3.62
CA LEU A 249 19.79 -18.57 3.42
C LEU A 249 20.75 -18.48 4.60
N ASP A 250 21.98 -18.09 4.31
CA ASP A 250 22.95 -17.73 5.35
C ASP A 250 22.41 -16.58 6.22
N PRO A 251 22.61 -16.59 7.55
CA PRO A 251 22.14 -15.53 8.44
C PRO A 251 22.56 -14.12 8.01
N LYS A 252 23.79 -13.94 7.47
CA LYS A 252 24.24 -12.63 6.96
C LYS A 252 23.43 -12.19 5.75
N VAL A 253 23.03 -13.12 4.89
CA VAL A 253 22.15 -12.84 3.74
C VAL A 253 20.74 -12.50 4.21
N GLN A 254 20.22 -13.19 5.22
CA GLN A 254 18.92 -12.88 5.82
C GLN A 254 18.90 -11.45 6.41
N GLU A 255 19.93 -11.09 7.17
CA GLU A 255 20.07 -9.75 7.76
C GLU A 255 20.22 -8.67 6.68
N PHE A 256 21.06 -8.93 5.66
CA PHE A 256 21.21 -8.05 4.50
C PHE A 256 19.87 -7.82 3.80
N LEU A 257 19.14 -8.88 3.48
CA LEU A 257 17.85 -8.78 2.79
C LEU A 257 16.80 -8.08 3.67
N ALA A 258 16.70 -8.43 4.95
CA ALA A 258 15.71 -7.82 5.85
C ALA A 258 15.91 -6.29 5.97
N SER A 259 17.16 -5.85 6.13
CA SER A 259 17.49 -4.42 6.23
C SER A 259 17.19 -3.66 4.93
N ASN A 260 17.58 -4.25 3.80
CA ASN A 260 17.45 -3.60 2.50
C ASN A 260 16.01 -3.65 1.95
N ILE A 261 15.24 -4.70 2.23
CA ILE A 261 13.80 -4.77 1.92
C ILE A 261 13.05 -3.73 2.76
N LYS A 262 13.38 -3.57 4.04
CA LYS A 262 12.80 -2.51 4.87
C LYS A 262 13.01 -1.12 4.23
N ALA A 263 14.23 -0.83 3.79
CA ALA A 263 14.54 0.43 3.11
C ALA A 263 13.75 0.59 1.79
N MET A 264 13.65 -0.48 0.98
CA MET A 264 12.83 -0.48 -0.24
C MET A 264 11.35 -0.20 0.07
N THR A 265 10.78 -0.87 1.08
CA THR A 265 9.37 -0.65 1.44
C THR A 265 9.12 0.79 1.90
N GLU A 266 10.05 1.39 2.63
CA GLU A 266 9.97 2.80 3.05
C GLU A 266 10.02 3.76 1.85
N GLU A 267 10.87 3.48 0.86
CA GLU A 267 10.91 4.23 -0.40
C GLU A 267 9.57 4.14 -1.15
N ILE A 268 8.92 2.97 -1.16
CA ILE A 268 7.58 2.81 -1.75
C ILE A 268 6.54 3.62 -0.98
N TRP A 269 6.58 3.64 0.36
CA TRP A 269 5.68 4.46 1.16
C TRP A 269 5.82 5.96 0.84
N VAL A 270 7.05 6.47 0.76
CA VAL A 270 7.32 7.86 0.38
C VAL A 270 6.85 8.15 -1.05
N ALA A 271 7.14 7.25 -1.99
CA ALA A 271 6.70 7.38 -3.38
C ALA A 271 5.17 7.40 -3.49
N ALA A 272 4.47 6.52 -2.77
CA ALA A 272 3.02 6.48 -2.76
C ALA A 272 2.39 7.76 -2.17
N ALA A 273 3.01 8.38 -1.16
CA ALA A 273 2.57 9.68 -0.65
C ALA A 273 2.66 10.76 -1.74
N LYS A 274 3.82 10.81 -2.41
CA LYS A 274 4.08 11.76 -3.49
C LYS A 274 3.13 11.56 -4.67
N GLU A 275 2.95 10.32 -5.11
CA GLU A 275 2.02 9.97 -6.19
C GLU A 275 0.57 10.26 -5.79
N THR A 276 0.20 10.07 -4.53
CA THR A 276 -1.13 10.44 -4.04
C THR A 276 -1.39 11.94 -4.27
N GLN A 277 -0.44 12.78 -3.83
CA GLN A 277 -0.51 14.23 -4.00
C GLN A 277 -0.48 14.66 -5.48
N GLU A 278 0.41 14.08 -6.29
CA GLU A 278 0.46 14.31 -7.74
C GLU A 278 -0.90 14.01 -8.38
N GLY A 279 -1.56 12.93 -7.94
CA GLY A 279 -2.91 12.59 -8.40
C GLY A 279 -3.94 13.66 -8.06
N TYR A 280 -3.87 14.28 -6.89
CA TYR A 280 -4.75 15.40 -6.54
C TYR A 280 -4.46 16.61 -7.41
N ASP A 281 -3.19 16.98 -7.55
CA ASP A 281 -2.76 18.14 -8.32
C ASP A 281 -3.15 18.00 -9.79
N CYS A 282 -2.93 16.81 -10.39
CA CYS A 282 -3.21 16.58 -11.80
C CYS A 282 -4.68 16.41 -12.14
N ASN A 283 -5.49 15.77 -11.29
CA ASN A 283 -6.93 15.70 -11.53
C ASN A 283 -7.64 17.05 -11.36
N THR A 284 -7.11 17.93 -10.50
CA THR A 284 -7.71 19.25 -10.21
C THR A 284 -7.14 20.37 -11.07
N GLY A 285 -6.02 20.11 -11.74
CA GLY A 285 -5.35 21.06 -12.62
C GLY A 285 -4.49 22.08 -11.88
N ALA A 286 -4.00 21.74 -10.69
CA ALA A 286 -3.08 22.58 -9.94
C ALA A 286 -1.76 22.82 -10.71
N ASP A 287 -1.10 23.93 -10.40
CA ASP A 287 0.20 24.28 -11.01
C ASP A 287 1.27 23.22 -10.74
N ALA A 288 1.21 22.60 -9.55
CA ALA A 288 2.14 21.56 -9.11
C ALA A 288 2.07 20.25 -9.93
N CYS A 289 1.00 20.01 -10.70
CA CYS A 289 0.91 18.84 -11.57
C CYS A 289 2.05 18.82 -12.58
N THR A 290 2.81 17.73 -12.59
CA THR A 290 3.97 17.51 -13.47
C THR A 290 3.61 16.86 -14.80
N GLN A 291 2.35 16.45 -14.97
CA GLN A 291 1.86 15.80 -16.19
C GLN A 291 1.40 16.81 -17.25
N PRO A 292 1.51 16.47 -18.56
CA PRO A 292 1.23 17.41 -19.64
C PRO A 292 -0.26 17.77 -19.78
N VAL A 293 -1.17 16.86 -19.41
CA VAL A 293 -2.62 17.10 -19.48
C VAL A 293 -3.14 17.29 -18.06
N LYS A 294 -3.79 18.42 -17.81
CA LYS A 294 -4.34 18.76 -16.50
C LYS A 294 -5.85 18.58 -16.51
N GLY A 295 -6.37 17.97 -15.45
CA GLY A 295 -7.80 17.95 -15.16
C GLY A 295 -8.30 19.32 -14.69
N LYS A 296 -9.57 19.38 -14.30
CA LYS A 296 -10.23 20.61 -13.84
C LYS A 296 -11.26 20.34 -12.73
N MET A 297 -11.11 19.20 -12.06
CA MET A 297 -12.02 18.80 -10.99
C MET A 297 -11.88 19.76 -9.80
N THR A 298 -12.96 19.97 -9.04
CA THR A 298 -12.86 20.63 -7.75
C THR A 298 -12.37 19.64 -6.70
N LEU A 299 -11.30 19.97 -5.98
CA LEU A 299 -10.90 19.23 -4.79
C LEU A 299 -11.87 19.50 -3.64
N VAL A 300 -12.44 18.44 -3.08
CA VAL A 300 -13.32 18.49 -1.92
C VAL A 300 -12.51 18.05 -0.71
N LYS A 301 -12.26 19.00 0.19
CA LYS A 301 -11.49 18.77 1.41
C LYS A 301 -12.37 18.20 2.51
N PRO A 302 -11.88 17.24 3.31
CA PRO A 302 -12.64 16.69 4.41
C PRO A 302 -12.92 17.72 5.51
N THR A 303 -14.18 17.83 5.89
CA THR A 303 -14.65 18.64 7.02
C THR A 303 -14.47 17.90 8.35
N ASP A 304 -14.63 18.60 9.47
CA ASP A 304 -14.65 17.94 10.78
C ASP A 304 -15.88 17.03 10.94
N ALA A 305 -17.00 17.39 10.32
CA ALA A 305 -18.18 16.53 10.25
C ALA A 305 -17.88 15.22 9.50
N ASP A 306 -17.08 15.26 8.43
CA ASP A 306 -16.64 14.04 7.74
C ASP A 306 -15.77 13.16 8.64
N ARG A 307 -14.84 13.76 9.40
CA ARG A 307 -13.97 13.03 10.34
C ARG A 307 -14.75 12.35 11.45
N GLU A 308 -15.74 13.03 12.03
CA GLU A 308 -16.60 12.45 13.07
C GLU A 308 -17.55 11.39 12.51
N LEU A 309 -18.12 11.62 11.32
CA LEU A 309 -18.91 10.62 10.62
C LEU A 309 -18.10 9.36 10.30
N LEU A 310 -16.84 9.53 9.88
CA LEU A 310 -15.92 8.43 9.62
C LEU A 310 -15.69 7.59 10.88
N LYS A 311 -15.30 8.22 11.99
CA LYS A 311 -15.09 7.52 13.28
C LYS A 311 -16.32 6.75 13.72
N LYS A 312 -17.51 7.34 13.56
CA LYS A 312 -18.78 6.71 13.88
C LYS A 312 -19.04 5.48 12.99
N VAL A 313 -18.95 5.65 11.68
CA VAL A 313 -19.17 4.56 10.70
C VAL A 313 -18.18 3.42 10.90
N MET A 314 -16.91 3.73 11.19
CA MET A 314 -15.90 2.72 11.47
C MET A 314 -16.24 1.92 12.72
N SER A 315 -16.52 2.59 13.84
CA SER A 315 -16.76 1.92 15.13
C SER A 315 -18.12 1.22 15.24
N GLU A 316 -19.17 1.75 14.60
CA GLU A 316 -20.53 1.22 14.71
C GLU A 316 -20.91 0.26 13.58
N THR A 317 -20.19 0.25 12.44
CA THR A 317 -20.62 -0.54 11.28
C THR A 317 -19.48 -1.30 10.59
N VAL A 318 -18.45 -0.62 10.09
CA VAL A 318 -17.43 -1.28 9.24
C VAL A 318 -16.61 -2.28 10.03
N VAL A 319 -16.08 -1.89 11.20
CA VAL A 319 -15.26 -2.76 12.04
C VAL A 319 -16.09 -3.89 12.67
N PRO A 320 -17.32 -3.65 13.18
CA PRO A 320 -18.20 -4.74 13.60
C PRO A 320 -18.47 -5.77 12.49
N LYS A 321 -18.82 -5.35 11.27
CA LYS A 321 -19.03 -6.28 10.15
C LYS A 321 -17.78 -7.09 9.80
N TRP A 322 -16.60 -6.48 9.92
CA TRP A 322 -15.33 -7.19 9.77
C TRP A 322 -15.07 -8.17 10.92
N ALA A 323 -15.40 -7.80 12.15
CA ALA A 323 -15.23 -8.64 13.33
C ALA A 323 -16.15 -9.89 13.28
N GLU A 324 -17.38 -9.76 12.79
CA GLU A 324 -18.33 -10.88 12.61
C GLU A 324 -17.75 -12.01 11.75
N ARG A 325 -17.03 -11.66 10.67
CA ARG A 325 -16.36 -12.63 9.78
C ARG A 325 -14.95 -13.02 10.24
N SER A 326 -14.47 -12.47 11.35
CA SER A 326 -13.10 -12.68 11.82
C SER A 326 -12.99 -13.74 12.92
N SER A 327 -11.84 -14.42 12.95
CA SER A 327 -11.53 -15.31 14.07
C SER A 327 -11.38 -14.49 15.37
N ALA A 328 -11.61 -15.13 16.52
CA ALA A 328 -11.44 -14.46 17.82
C ALA A 328 -10.00 -13.95 17.99
N ASP A 329 -9.00 -14.73 17.57
CA ASP A 329 -7.59 -14.35 17.59
C ASP A 329 -7.31 -13.10 16.73
N THR A 330 -7.95 -13.01 15.55
CA THR A 330 -7.78 -11.85 14.66
C THR A 330 -8.38 -10.58 15.28
N VAL A 331 -9.57 -10.69 15.89
CA VAL A 331 -10.20 -9.57 16.61
C VAL A 331 -9.37 -9.16 17.82
N ALA A 332 -8.83 -10.12 18.58
CA ALA A 332 -7.95 -9.84 19.71
C ALA A 332 -6.64 -9.15 19.29
N ALA A 333 -6.02 -9.60 18.20
CA ALA A 333 -4.84 -8.96 17.61
C ALA A 333 -5.15 -7.53 17.16
N PHE A 334 -6.31 -7.30 16.53
CA PHE A 334 -6.76 -5.96 16.15
C PHE A 334 -6.91 -5.07 17.37
N ASN A 335 -7.57 -5.56 18.42
CA ASN A 335 -7.77 -4.77 19.63
C ASN A 335 -6.47 -4.45 20.36
N THR A 336 -5.52 -5.38 20.35
CA THR A 336 -4.20 -5.20 20.97
C THR A 336 -3.36 -4.16 20.21
N SER A 337 -3.34 -4.24 18.88
CA SER A 337 -2.42 -3.45 18.05
C SER A 337 -3.01 -2.15 17.53
N LEU A 338 -4.28 -2.13 17.11
CA LEU A 338 -4.88 -1.05 16.34
C LEU A 338 -5.80 -0.16 17.15
N SER A 339 -6.59 -0.71 18.08
CA SER A 339 -7.50 0.10 18.91
C SER A 339 -6.84 1.25 19.67
N PRO A 340 -5.61 1.12 20.22
CA PRO A 340 -4.92 2.26 20.84
C PRO A 340 -4.62 3.43 19.89
N ILE A 341 -4.56 3.16 18.58
CA ILE A 341 -4.33 4.16 17.53
C ILE A 341 -5.67 4.73 17.05
N LEU A 342 -6.69 3.87 16.91
CA LEU A 342 -7.98 4.19 16.31
C LEU A 342 -8.97 4.83 17.28
N GLY A 343 -8.82 4.57 18.59
CA GLY A 343 -9.74 5.07 19.63
C GLY A 343 -11.08 4.32 19.71
N PHE A 344 -11.19 3.15 19.07
CA PHE A 344 -12.34 2.26 19.18
C PHE A 344 -11.90 0.80 19.08
N GLU A 345 -12.74 -0.13 19.51
CA GLU A 345 -12.47 -1.56 19.51
C GLU A 345 -13.37 -2.32 18.54
N ALA A 346 -12.86 -3.42 18.00
CA ALA A 346 -13.64 -4.44 17.33
C ALA A 346 -14.37 -5.31 18.35
N LYS A 347 -15.69 -5.46 18.19
CA LYS A 347 -16.52 -6.33 19.02
C LYS A 347 -17.00 -7.52 18.21
N LYS A 348 -16.95 -8.69 18.82
CA LYS A 348 -17.49 -9.94 18.29
C LYS A 348 -18.81 -10.28 18.98
#